data_AF-A0A930GZP3-F1
#
_entry.id   AF-A0A930GZP3-F1
#
_cell.length_a   1.000
_cell.length_b   1.000
_cell.length_c   1.000
_cell.angle_alpha   90.00
_cell.angle_beta   90.00
_cell.angle_gamma   90.00
#
_symmetry.space_group_name_H-M   'P 1'
#
loop_
_entity.id
_entity.type
_entity.pdbx_description
1 polymer ?
#
loop_
_entity_poly.entity_id
_entity_poly.type
_entity_poly.pdbx_seq_one_letter_code
_entity_poly.pdbx_strand_id
1 'polypeptide(L)'
;MKLGLLTAILDGWNFEEVIDEVSKQGLSCVEVACWPIEKSERRYGGVHHIDVEHLDKARAKEIKEYCSKRNVEISALGYYPNTLDPLRREQNIAHLKKVIVAAELLGV
;
A
#
# COMPACT_ATOMS: atom_id res chain seq x y z
N MET A 1 -10.13 -20.35 3.21
CA MET A 1 -10.05 -19.10 4.01
C MET A 1 -8.99 -18.23 3.38
N LYS A 2 -9.26 -16.94 3.14
CA LYS A 2 -8.29 -16.00 2.56
C LYS A 2 -7.53 -15.32 3.71
N LEU A 3 -6.22 -15.52 3.77
CA LEU A 3 -5.34 -14.97 4.80
C LEU A 3 -4.29 -14.07 4.16
N GLY A 4 -3.95 -12.98 4.84
CA GLY A 4 -3.02 -11.97 4.37
C GLY A 4 -2.37 -11.18 5.50
N LEU A 5 -1.61 -10.15 5.15
CA LEU A 5 -0.93 -9.27 6.09
C LEU A 5 -0.99 -7.80 5.65
N LEU A 6 -0.86 -6.88 6.62
CA LEU A 6 -0.54 -5.48 6.35
C LEU A 6 0.96 -5.37 6.10
N THR A 7 1.35 -4.88 4.92
CA THR A 7 2.75 -4.89 4.46
C THR A 7 3.66 -3.98 5.27
N ALA A 8 3.10 -3.08 6.08
CA ALA A 8 3.87 -2.17 6.94
C ALA A 8 4.88 -2.88 7.86
N ILE A 9 4.64 -4.15 8.20
CA ILE A 9 5.58 -4.96 9.01
C ILE A 9 6.90 -5.29 8.28
N LEU A 10 6.92 -5.21 6.94
CA LEU A 10 8.07 -5.45 6.06
C LEU A 10 8.72 -4.13 5.62
N ASP A 11 8.98 -3.25 6.59
CA ASP A 11 9.70 -1.99 6.37
C ASP A 11 11.08 -2.24 5.74
N GLY A 12 11.46 -1.39 4.78
CA GLY A 12 12.70 -1.50 4.02
C GLY A 12 12.67 -2.44 2.81
N TRP A 13 11.57 -3.19 2.62
CA TRP A 13 11.39 -4.05 1.45
C TRP A 13 10.69 -3.29 0.32
N ASN A 14 10.96 -3.65 -0.93
CA ASN A 14 10.19 -3.17 -2.07
C ASN A 14 8.89 -3.97 -2.26
N PHE A 15 8.01 -3.51 -3.15
CA PHE A 15 6.72 -4.16 -3.42
C PHE A 15 6.89 -5.62 -3.85
N GLU A 16 7.79 -5.84 -4.81
CA GLU A 16 8.03 -7.13 -5.41
C GLU A 16 8.50 -8.17 -4.37
N GLU A 17 9.45 -7.80 -3.50
CA GLU A 17 9.95 -8.62 -2.39
C GLU A 17 8.82 -9.00 -1.42
N VAL A 18 7.93 -8.06 -1.10
CA VAL A 18 6.77 -8.31 -0.24
C VAL A 18 5.84 -9.34 -0.87
N ILE A 19 5.44 -9.16 -2.12
CA ILE A 19 4.51 -10.07 -2.79
C ILE A 19 5.13 -11.46 -2.99
N ASP A 20 6.43 -11.54 -3.30
CA ASP A 20 7.18 -12.80 -3.38
C ASP A 20 7.12 -13.55 -2.05
N GLU A 21 7.38 -12.88 -0.93
CA GLU A 21 7.37 -13.51 0.40
C GLU A 21 5.95 -13.90 0.85
N VAL A 22 4.94 -13.06 0.60
CA VAL A 22 3.53 -13.41 0.88
C VAL A 22 3.13 -14.69 0.14
N SER A 23 3.44 -14.78 -1.16
CA SER A 23 3.14 -15.97 -1.97
C SER A 23 3.89 -17.21 -1.46
N LYS A 24 5.19 -17.07 -1.16
CA LYS A 24 6.03 -18.14 -0.61
C LYS A 24 5.52 -18.68 0.73
N GLN A 25 4.96 -17.82 1.58
CA GLN A 25 4.36 -18.20 2.86
C GLN A 25 2.95 -18.81 2.73
N GLY A 26 2.42 -18.93 1.50
CA GLY A 26 1.08 -19.45 1.24
C GLY A 26 -0.05 -18.49 1.64
N LEU A 27 0.28 -17.21 1.84
CA LEU A 27 -0.71 -16.16 2.02
C LEU A 27 -1.27 -15.72 0.66
N SER A 28 -2.50 -15.24 0.69
CA SER A 28 -3.31 -15.02 -0.53
C SER A 28 -3.67 -13.56 -0.78
N CYS A 29 -3.39 -12.66 0.16
CA CYS A 29 -3.61 -11.24 -0.03
C CYS A 29 -2.73 -10.33 0.84
N VAL A 30 -2.71 -9.06 0.48
CA VAL A 30 -2.03 -8.00 1.22
C VAL A 30 -2.91 -6.76 1.37
N GLU A 31 -2.86 -6.16 2.54
CA GLU A 31 -3.19 -4.75 2.73
C GLU A 31 -1.92 -3.94 2.56
N VAL A 32 -1.83 -3.14 1.50
CA VAL A 32 -0.56 -2.53 1.09
C VAL A 32 -0.38 -1.19 1.78
N ALA A 33 0.73 -1.01 2.48
CA ALA A 33 1.10 0.25 3.10
C ALA A 33 1.34 1.35 2.06
N CYS A 34 0.63 2.46 2.20
CA CYS A 34 0.66 3.59 1.26
C CYS A 34 0.85 4.93 2.00
N TRP A 35 1.74 4.98 3.01
CA TRP A 35 2.11 6.26 3.62
C TRP A 35 2.91 7.14 2.64
N PRO A 36 2.98 8.47 2.86
CA PRO A 36 3.84 9.33 2.06
C PRO A 36 5.30 8.93 2.17
N ILE A 37 6.08 9.21 1.12
CA ILE A 37 7.54 9.00 1.09
C ILE A 37 8.21 10.09 1.91
N GLU A 38 8.16 9.97 3.22
CA GLU A 38 8.79 10.90 4.16
C GLU A 38 9.30 10.18 5.40
N LYS A 39 10.27 10.81 6.10
CA LYS A 39 10.71 10.31 7.40
C LYS A 39 9.58 10.52 8.40
N SER A 40 9.12 9.43 9.00
CA SER A 40 8.15 9.45 10.10
C SER A 40 8.84 9.08 11.41
N GLU A 41 8.53 9.83 12.47
CA GLU A 41 8.93 9.48 13.85
C GLU A 41 8.04 8.38 14.45
N ARG A 42 6.88 8.10 13.83
CA ARG A 42 5.98 7.01 14.23
C ARG A 42 6.44 5.71 13.60
N ARG A 43 6.49 4.65 14.40
CA ARG A 43 6.75 3.28 13.94
C ARG A 43 5.81 2.94 12.77
N TYR A 44 6.41 2.56 11.64
CA TYR A 44 5.74 2.26 10.35
C TYR A 44 5.10 3.44 9.60
N GLY A 45 5.10 4.65 10.14
CA GLY A 45 4.39 5.79 9.55
C GLY A 45 5.00 6.38 8.27
N GLY A 46 6.09 5.81 7.77
CA GLY A 46 6.72 6.17 6.48
C GLY A 46 6.81 5.00 5.51
N VAL A 47 6.20 3.85 5.85
CA VAL A 47 6.28 2.65 5.03
C VAL A 47 5.35 2.79 3.84
N HIS A 48 5.92 2.65 2.65
CA HIS A 48 5.22 2.73 1.39
C HIS A 48 5.73 1.60 0.49
N HIS A 49 4.83 0.67 0.14
CA HIS A 49 5.14 -0.35 -0.85
C HIS A 49 4.54 0.01 -2.21
N ILE A 50 3.55 0.90 -2.24
CA ILE A 50 3.08 1.54 -3.47
C ILE A 50 3.16 3.05 -3.28
N ASP A 51 3.91 3.71 -4.16
CA ASP A 51 3.91 5.17 -4.28
C ASP A 51 2.63 5.61 -5.00
N VAL A 52 1.65 6.04 -4.21
CA VAL A 52 0.35 6.51 -4.71
C VAL A 52 0.41 7.93 -5.30
N GLU A 53 1.49 8.68 -5.09
CA GLU A 53 1.63 10.03 -5.66
C GLU A 53 1.96 9.99 -7.15
N HIS A 54 2.73 8.98 -7.57
CA HIS A 54 3.20 8.80 -8.94
C HIS A 54 2.59 7.56 -9.63
N LEU A 55 1.51 7.00 -9.07
CA LEU A 55 0.84 5.84 -9.65
C LEU A 55 0.02 6.24 -10.88
N ASP A 56 0.37 5.69 -12.04
CA ASP A 56 -0.39 5.80 -13.27
C ASP A 56 -1.03 4.47 -13.70
N LYS A 57 -1.77 4.49 -14.82
CA LYS A 57 -2.45 3.30 -15.36
C LYS A 57 -1.48 2.20 -15.79
N ALA A 58 -0.29 2.56 -16.27
CA ALA A 58 0.71 1.59 -16.73
C ALA A 58 1.30 0.85 -15.53
N ARG A 59 1.74 1.58 -14.50
CA ARG A 59 2.27 1.00 -13.27
C ARG A 59 1.20 0.21 -12.51
N ALA A 60 -0.04 0.70 -12.45
CA ALA A 60 -1.13 -0.06 -11.84
C ALA A 60 -1.39 -1.39 -12.56
N LYS A 61 -1.26 -1.44 -13.89
CA LYS A 61 -1.35 -2.68 -14.66
C LYS A 61 -0.21 -3.64 -14.31
N GLU A 62 1.03 -3.15 -14.26
CA GLU A 62 2.19 -3.97 -13.86
C GLU A 62 2.02 -4.57 -12.47
N ILE A 63 1.59 -3.77 -11.49
CA ILE A 63 1.33 -4.22 -10.12
C ILE A 63 0.31 -5.36 -10.12
N LYS A 64 -0.83 -5.18 -10.80
CA LYS A 64 -1.88 -6.21 -10.89
C LYS A 64 -1.39 -7.49 -11.54
N GLU A 65 -0.62 -7.39 -12.63
CA GLU A 65 -0.02 -8.54 -13.29
C GLU A 65 0.98 -9.26 -12.40
N TYR A 66 1.78 -8.52 -11.63
CA TYR A 66 2.78 -9.07 -10.73
C TYR A 66 2.13 -9.87 -9.60
N CYS A 67 1.09 -9.31 -8.98
CA CYS A 67 0.21 -9.94 -8.01
C CYS A 67 -0.46 -11.20 -8.55
N SER A 68 -1.07 -11.12 -9.74
CA SER A 68 -1.76 -12.23 -10.39
C SER A 68 -0.85 -13.43 -10.64
N LYS A 69 0.39 -13.21 -11.12
CA LYS A 69 1.38 -14.27 -11.34
C LYS A 69 1.77 -15.02 -10.06
N ARG A 70 1.53 -14.42 -8.90
CA ARG A 70 1.89 -14.95 -7.57
C ARG A 70 0.70 -15.42 -6.76
N ASN A 71 -0.51 -15.35 -7.33
CA ASN A 71 -1.76 -15.66 -6.66
C ASN A 71 -1.95 -14.85 -5.36
N VAL A 72 -1.48 -13.59 -5.35
CA VAL A 72 -1.65 -12.65 -4.23
C VAL A 72 -2.56 -11.52 -4.69
N GLU A 73 -3.62 -11.25 -3.94
CA GLU A 73 -4.52 -10.13 -4.21
C GLU A 73 -4.16 -8.90 -3.35
N ILE A 74 -4.33 -7.70 -3.89
CA ILE A 74 -4.36 -6.49 -3.06
C ILE A 74 -5.76 -6.36 -2.48
N SER A 75 -5.93 -6.60 -1.18
CA SER A 75 -7.24 -6.55 -0.53
C SER A 75 -7.62 -5.15 -0.03
N ALA A 76 -6.63 -4.29 0.21
CA ALA A 76 -6.82 -2.93 0.70
C ALA A 76 -5.55 -2.08 0.49
N LEU A 77 -5.70 -0.77 0.47
CA LEU A 77 -4.59 0.19 0.59
C LEU A 77 -4.63 0.82 1.99
N GLY A 78 -3.56 0.66 2.74
CA GLY A 78 -3.42 1.09 4.12
C GLY A 78 -2.93 2.53 4.23
N TYR A 79 -3.76 3.37 4.83
CA TYR A 79 -3.41 4.73 5.22
C TYR A 79 -4.34 5.23 6.35
N TYR A 80 -3.83 5.22 7.58
CA TYR A 80 -4.61 5.50 8.81
C TYR A 80 -4.27 6.77 9.62
N PRO A 81 -3.65 7.84 9.07
CA PRO A 81 -3.51 9.09 9.82
C PRO A 81 -4.84 9.75 10.21
N ASN A 82 -4.78 10.53 11.30
CA ASN A 82 -5.93 11.26 11.82
C ASN A 82 -6.26 12.47 10.93
N THR A 83 -7.36 12.41 10.17
CA THR A 83 -7.86 13.51 9.33
C THR A 83 -8.53 14.64 10.13
N LEU A 84 -8.59 14.52 11.46
CA LEU A 84 -9.05 15.56 12.39
C LEU A 84 -7.90 16.21 13.18
N ASP A 85 -6.64 15.82 12.92
CA ASP A 85 -5.46 16.44 13.54
C ASP A 85 -5.37 17.93 13.13
N PRO A 86 -5.47 18.90 14.05
CA PRO A 86 -5.52 20.32 13.70
C PRO A 86 -4.24 20.83 13.03
N LEU A 87 -3.10 20.14 13.21
CA LEU A 87 -1.81 20.52 12.63
C LEU A 87 -1.53 19.80 11.31
N ARG A 88 -2.15 18.64 11.07
CA ARG A 88 -1.84 17.75 9.94
C ARG A 88 -3.04 17.47 9.03
N ARG A 89 -4.25 17.98 9.36
CA ARG A 89 -5.51 17.69 8.66
C ARG A 89 -5.42 17.85 7.15
N GLU A 90 -4.90 18.97 6.67
CA GLU A 90 -4.85 19.26 5.24
C GLU A 90 -3.94 18.26 4.50
N GLN A 91 -2.76 17.99 5.06
CA GLN A 91 -1.80 17.03 4.53
C GLN A 91 -2.39 15.60 4.51
N ASN A 92 -3.01 15.18 5.62
CA ASN A 92 -3.62 13.86 5.74
C ASN A 92 -4.78 13.67 4.77
N ILE A 93 -5.65 14.68 4.62
CA ILE A 93 -6.77 14.62 3.67
C ILE A 93 -6.26 14.62 2.23
N ALA A 94 -5.24 15.42 1.91
CA ALA A 94 -4.67 15.48 0.58
C ALA A 94 -4.09 14.12 0.15
N HIS A 95 -3.34 13.45 1.03
CA HIS A 95 -2.79 12.13 0.74
C HIS A 95 -3.87 11.05 0.68
N LEU A 96 -4.85 11.06 1.61
CA LEU A 96 -5.97 10.12 1.57
C LEU A 96 -6.71 10.16 0.23
N LYS A 97 -6.92 11.35 -0.35
CA LYS A 97 -7.52 11.47 -1.69
C LYS A 97 -6.69 10.79 -2.78
N LYS A 98 -5.36 10.85 -2.71
CA LYS A 98 -4.47 10.12 -3.64
C LYS A 98 -4.61 8.62 -3.47
N VAL A 99 -4.67 8.13 -2.23
CA VAL A 99 -4.91 6.70 -1.93
C VAL A 99 -6.25 6.22 -2.50
N ILE A 100 -7.31 7.04 -2.41
CA ILE A 100 -8.63 6.70 -3.01
C ILE A 100 -8.53 6.58 -4.53
N VAL A 101 -7.85 7.51 -5.22
CA VAL A 101 -7.65 7.43 -6.67
C VAL A 101 -6.79 6.22 -7.05
N ALA A 102 -5.77 5.91 -6.26
CA ALA A 102 -4.94 4.72 -6.45
C ALA A 102 -5.75 3.41 -6.30
N ALA A 103 -6.68 3.36 -5.35
CA ALA A 103 -7.58 2.22 -5.16
C ALA A 103 -8.42 1.96 -6.42
N GLU A 104 -8.96 3.01 -7.05
CA GLU A 104 -9.69 2.90 -8.32
C GLU A 104 -8.82 2.30 -9.44
N LEU A 105 -7.56 2.75 -9.58
CA LEU A 105 -6.64 2.24 -10.60
C LEU A 105 -6.27 0.77 -10.39
N LEU A 106 -6.13 0.36 -9.13
CA LEU A 106 -5.77 -1.00 -8.71
C LEU A 106 -6.99 -1.94 -8.62
N GLY A 107 -8.21 -1.40 -8.67
CA GLY A 107 -9.45 -2.19 -8.58
C GLY A 107 -9.71 -2.73 -7.17
N VAL A 108 -9.35 -1.93 -6.17
CA VAL A 108 -9.52 -2.22 -4.73
C VAL A 108 -10.75 -1.51 -4.19
#